data_AF-A0A0A1U6Q6-F1
#
_entry.id   AF-A0A0A1U6Q6-F1
#
_cell.length_a   1.000
_cell.length_b   1.000
_cell.length_c   1.000
_cell.angle_alpha   90.00
_cell.angle_beta   90.00
_cell.angle_gamma   90.00
#
_symmetry.space_group_name_H-M   'P 1'
#
loop_
_entity.id
_entity.type
_entity.pdbx_description
1 polymer ?
#
loop_
_entity_poly.entity_id
_entity_poly.type
_entity_poly.pdbx_seq_one_letter_code
_entity_poly.pdbx_strand_id
1 'polypeptide(L)'
;MTRQQDYRINPNVKNVFTDYERYFMLFGTRFDLWPDSAFPYQREYSIRSLRDYLSNPNVYYFCPREIKNRIYSMSAIQFVLSKIRRGTYKFPKELTNTYNEGWELGCDICLLKEMDREGLEYFEMYLRNDSINYVLSTVMKYNAEQQICFIKQRCALLLRTILVKV
;
A
#
# COMPACT_ATOMS: atom_id res chain seq x y z
N MET A 1 21.59 -26.78 -19.31
CA MET A 1 20.15 -27.06 -19.52
C MET A 1 19.48 -27.13 -18.15
N THR A 2 18.89 -26.03 -17.70
CA THR A 2 18.23 -25.91 -16.39
C THR A 2 16.83 -26.49 -16.50
N ARG A 3 16.54 -27.55 -15.75
CA ARG A 3 15.20 -28.15 -15.68
C ARG A 3 14.26 -27.14 -15.01
N GLN A 4 13.35 -26.55 -15.78
CA GLN A 4 12.14 -25.96 -15.22
C GLN A 4 11.35 -27.09 -14.56
N GLN A 5 11.30 -27.10 -13.23
CA GLN A 5 10.36 -27.94 -12.51
C GLN A 5 8.98 -27.33 -12.71
N ASP A 6 8.18 -27.96 -13.57
CA ASP A 6 6.74 -27.73 -13.63
C ASP A 6 6.11 -28.24 -12.33
N TYR A 7 6.04 -27.36 -11.33
CA TYR A 7 5.23 -27.59 -10.15
C TYR A 7 3.77 -27.59 -10.58
N ARG A 8 3.22 -28.77 -10.85
CA ARG A 8 1.79 -28.98 -11.05
C ARG A 8 1.07 -28.51 -9.79
N ILE A 9 0.42 -27.35 -9.86
CA ILE A 9 -0.49 -26.87 -8.82
C ILE A 9 -1.58 -27.92 -8.68
N ASN A 10 -1.72 -28.51 -7.49
CA ASN A 10 -2.84 -29.40 -7.19
C ASN A 10 -4.13 -28.56 -7.32
N PRO A 11 -5.03 -28.85 -8.27
CA PRO A 11 -6.22 -28.03 -8.53
C PRO A 11 -7.20 -27.99 -7.33
N ASN A 12 -7.00 -28.86 -6.32
CA ASN A 12 -7.78 -28.88 -5.09
C ASN A 12 -7.25 -27.94 -3.99
N VAL A 13 -6.12 -27.26 -4.21
CA VAL A 13 -5.57 -26.27 -3.27
C VAL A 13 -6.06 -24.89 -3.69
N LYS A 14 -7.08 -24.36 -2.99
CA LYS A 14 -7.50 -22.97 -3.17
C LYS A 14 -6.33 -22.02 -2.91
N ASN A 15 -6.12 -21.08 -3.81
CA ASN A 15 -5.05 -20.10 -3.69
C ASN A 15 -5.46 -19.03 -2.66
N VAL A 16 -4.72 -18.95 -1.55
CA VAL A 16 -4.99 -17.96 -0.48
C VAL A 16 -4.99 -16.52 -1.00
N PHE A 17 -4.19 -16.22 -2.03
CA PHE A 17 -4.15 -14.89 -2.60
C PHE A 17 -5.47 -14.54 -3.28
N THR A 18 -6.15 -15.51 -3.87
CA THR A 18 -7.48 -15.32 -4.48
C THR A 18 -8.55 -15.24 -3.41
N ASP A 19 -8.50 -16.10 -2.38
CA ASP A 19 -9.49 -16.10 -1.30
C ASP A 19 -9.48 -14.77 -0.49
N TYR A 20 -8.31 -14.14 -0.36
CA TYR A 20 -8.12 -12.86 0.35
C TYR A 20 -7.74 -11.71 -0.57
N GLU A 21 -8.03 -11.81 -1.87
CA GLU A 21 -7.57 -10.86 -2.89
C GLU A 21 -7.84 -9.42 -2.49
N ARG A 22 -9.08 -9.09 -2.13
CA ARG A 22 -9.47 -7.74 -1.70
C ARG A 22 -8.57 -7.20 -0.59
N TYR A 23 -8.26 -8.00 0.42
CA TYR A 23 -7.49 -7.54 1.57
C TYR A 23 -6.00 -7.40 1.24
N PHE A 24 -5.45 -8.29 0.42
CA PHE A 24 -4.11 -8.11 -0.09
C PHE A 24 -3.98 -6.88 -1.01
N MET A 25 -5.00 -6.61 -1.83
CA MET A 25 -5.01 -5.47 -2.73
C MET A 25 -5.02 -4.14 -1.98
N LEU A 26 -5.78 -4.07 -0.88
CA LEU A 26 -5.92 -2.86 -0.06
C LEU A 26 -4.78 -2.73 0.95
N PHE A 27 -4.43 -3.78 1.68
CA PHE A 27 -3.55 -3.67 2.85
C PHE A 27 -2.21 -4.38 2.68
N GLY A 28 -1.96 -5.06 1.55
CA GLY A 28 -0.78 -5.91 1.39
C GLY A 28 -0.71 -6.94 2.53
N THR A 29 0.44 -7.00 3.20
CA THR A 29 0.68 -7.92 4.33
C THR A 29 0.44 -7.29 5.71
N ARG A 30 -0.20 -6.10 5.76
CA ARG A 30 -0.64 -5.45 7.01
C ARG A 30 -1.88 -6.08 7.58
N PHE A 31 -1.75 -7.32 8.04
CA PHE A 31 -2.85 -8.09 8.60
C PHE A 31 -3.47 -7.46 9.86
N ASP A 32 -2.76 -6.55 10.52
CA ASP A 32 -3.28 -5.72 11.61
C ASP A 32 -4.36 -4.73 11.13
N LEU A 33 -4.34 -4.32 9.86
CA LEU A 33 -5.34 -3.43 9.26
C LEU A 33 -6.53 -4.17 8.64
N TRP A 34 -6.43 -5.48 8.49
CA TRP A 34 -7.53 -6.26 7.92
C TRP A 34 -8.71 -6.27 8.91
N PRO A 35 -9.97 -6.14 8.43
CA PRO A 35 -11.13 -6.21 9.30
C PRO A 35 -11.27 -7.60 9.91
N ASP A 36 -11.86 -7.70 11.10
CA ASP A 36 -12.06 -9.00 11.79
C ASP A 36 -12.89 -9.98 10.97
N SER A 37 -13.79 -9.48 10.11
CA SER A 37 -14.57 -10.30 9.18
C SER A 37 -13.71 -11.06 8.14
N ALA A 38 -12.45 -10.68 7.96
CA ALA A 38 -11.49 -11.45 7.18
C ALA A 38 -11.03 -12.73 7.90
N PHE A 39 -11.29 -12.90 9.21
CA PHE A 39 -10.75 -13.98 10.01
C PHE A 39 -11.85 -14.81 10.71
N PRO A 40 -12.50 -15.76 9.99
CA PRO A 40 -13.71 -16.43 10.47
C PRO A 40 -13.51 -17.39 11.65
N TYR A 41 -12.30 -17.88 11.89
CA TYR A 41 -12.06 -18.92 12.90
C TYR A 41 -11.32 -18.41 14.14
N GLN A 42 -10.23 -17.65 13.96
CA GLN A 42 -9.51 -16.93 15.03
C GLN A 42 -8.40 -16.08 14.39
N ARG A 43 -8.41 -14.76 14.64
CA ARG A 43 -7.52 -13.78 13.98
C ARG A 43 -6.04 -14.13 14.12
N GLU A 44 -5.55 -14.38 15.33
CA GLU A 44 -4.12 -14.64 15.55
C GLU A 44 -3.63 -15.89 14.83
N TYR A 45 -4.44 -16.95 14.84
CA TYR A 45 -4.13 -18.19 14.15
C TYR A 45 -4.09 -17.96 12.62
N SER A 46 -5.12 -17.32 12.06
CA SER A 46 -5.19 -17.03 10.62
C SER A 46 -4.01 -16.17 10.15
N ILE A 47 -3.64 -15.14 10.93
CA ILE A 47 -2.49 -14.30 10.61
C ILE A 47 -1.19 -15.09 10.63
N ARG A 48 -0.99 -15.97 11.62
CA ARG A 48 0.19 -16.84 11.69
C ARG A 48 0.26 -17.75 10.47
N SER A 49 -0.83 -18.44 10.15
CA SER A 49 -0.90 -19.31 8.97
C SER A 49 -0.62 -18.56 7.67
N LEU A 50 -1.17 -17.35 7.49
CA LEU A 50 -0.89 -16.51 6.32
C LEU A 50 0.58 -16.10 6.24
N ARG A 51 1.22 -15.75 7.36
CA ARG A 51 2.65 -15.41 7.40
C ARG A 51 3.53 -16.62 7.06
N ASP A 52 3.20 -17.78 7.60
CA ASP A 52 3.92 -19.02 7.31
C ASP A 52 3.78 -19.37 5.82
N TYR A 53 2.59 -19.17 5.26
CA TYR A 53 2.31 -19.37 3.83
C TYR A 53 3.13 -18.43 2.94
N LEU A 54 3.20 -17.13 3.29
CA LEU A 54 4.01 -16.13 2.59
C LEU A 54 5.51 -16.40 2.67
N SER A 55 5.96 -17.07 3.74
CA SER A 55 7.36 -17.42 3.93
C SER A 55 7.81 -18.57 3.03
N ASN A 56 6.87 -19.29 2.39
CA ASN A 56 7.18 -20.35 1.44
C ASN A 56 7.40 -19.77 0.02
N PRO A 57 8.62 -19.84 -0.56
CA PRO A 57 8.92 -19.25 -1.85
C PRO A 57 8.09 -19.82 -3.01
N ASN A 58 7.78 -21.13 -2.96
CA ASN A 58 7.03 -21.80 -4.03
C ASN A 58 5.61 -21.26 -4.09
N VAL A 59 5.01 -21.05 -2.92
CA VAL A 59 3.67 -20.47 -2.79
C VAL A 59 3.66 -19.02 -3.26
N TYR A 60 4.62 -18.21 -2.80
CA TYR A 60 4.71 -16.80 -3.16
C TYR A 60 5.01 -16.60 -4.67
N TYR A 61 5.61 -17.59 -5.32
CA TYR A 61 5.77 -17.61 -6.77
C TYR A 61 4.42 -17.62 -7.50
N PHE A 62 3.41 -18.29 -6.96
CA PHE A 62 2.04 -18.34 -7.50
C PHE A 62 1.16 -17.15 -7.10
N CYS A 63 1.71 -16.14 -6.42
CA CYS A 63 1.00 -14.91 -6.12
C CYS A 63 0.71 -14.13 -7.41
N PRO A 64 -0.56 -13.76 -7.69
CA PRO A 64 -0.91 -12.87 -8.79
C PRO A 64 -0.08 -11.59 -8.77
N ARG A 65 0.27 -11.09 -9.96
CA ARG A 65 1.19 -9.95 -10.12
C ARG A 65 0.63 -8.69 -9.46
N GLU A 66 -0.66 -8.44 -9.60
CA GLU A 66 -1.35 -7.29 -9.02
C GLU A 66 -1.22 -7.32 -7.49
N ILE A 67 -1.51 -8.46 -6.85
CA ILE A 67 -1.38 -8.64 -5.41
C ILE A 67 0.07 -8.46 -4.96
N LYS A 68 1.03 -9.08 -5.68
CA LYS A 68 2.45 -8.94 -5.38
C LYS A 68 2.91 -7.47 -5.41
N ASN A 69 2.44 -6.70 -6.39
CA ASN A 69 2.72 -5.27 -6.46
C ASN A 69 2.13 -4.51 -5.26
N ARG A 70 0.94 -4.86 -4.78
CA ARG A 70 0.32 -4.22 -3.61
C ARG A 70 1.06 -4.55 -2.31
N ILE A 71 1.50 -5.78 -2.16
CA ILE A 71 2.38 -6.20 -1.04
C ILE A 71 3.67 -5.37 -1.04
N TYR A 72 4.30 -5.20 -2.20
CA TYR A 72 5.51 -4.37 -2.33
C TYR A 72 5.23 -2.88 -2.08
N SER A 73 4.13 -2.33 -2.59
CA SER A 73 3.72 -0.95 -2.31
C SER A 73 3.61 -0.66 -0.82
N MET A 74 2.88 -1.49 -0.08
CA MET A 74 2.75 -1.32 1.38
C MET A 74 4.09 -1.47 2.09
N SER A 75 4.89 -2.48 1.73
CA SER A 75 6.22 -2.68 2.31
C SER A 75 7.15 -1.48 2.05
N ALA A 76 7.10 -0.90 0.85
CA ALA A 76 7.86 0.27 0.47
C ALA A 76 7.43 1.51 1.26
N ILE A 77 6.12 1.74 1.45
CA ILE A 77 5.60 2.83 2.30
C ILE A 77 6.18 2.71 3.71
N GLN A 78 6.10 1.54 4.32
CA GLN A 78 6.62 1.32 5.68
C GLN A 78 8.12 1.56 5.78
N PHE A 79 8.88 1.05 4.82
CA PHE A 79 10.31 1.25 4.74
C PHE A 79 10.66 2.74 4.64
N VAL A 80 9.98 3.48 3.76
CA VAL A 80 10.18 4.92 3.57
C VAL A 80 9.82 5.70 4.83
N LEU A 81 8.66 5.44 5.43
CA LEU A 81 8.24 6.09 6.69
C LEU A 81 9.24 5.84 7.83
N SER A 82 9.79 4.63 7.92
CA SER A 82 10.85 4.28 8.87
C SER A 82 12.13 5.10 8.61
N LYS A 83 12.54 5.24 7.34
CA LYS A 83 13.71 6.04 6.96
C LYS A 83 13.51 7.54 7.21
N ILE A 84 12.31 8.07 6.98
CA ILE A 84 11.92 9.46 7.28
C ILE A 84 12.03 9.72 8.78
N ARG A 85 11.47 8.82 9.62
CA ARG A 85 11.56 8.94 11.08
C ARG A 85 13.00 8.98 11.59
N ARG A 86 13.91 8.29 10.91
CA ARG A 86 15.36 8.28 11.20
C ARG A 86 16.12 9.47 10.61
N GLY A 87 15.46 10.35 9.85
CA GLY A 87 16.10 11.47 9.15
C GLY A 87 17.01 11.04 7.98
N THR A 88 16.89 9.80 7.51
CA THR A 88 17.79 9.21 6.49
C THR A 88 17.18 9.14 5.10
N TYR A 89 15.88 9.40 4.97
CA TYR A 89 15.22 9.38 3.68
C TYR A 89 15.35 10.73 2.96
N LYS A 90 15.75 10.69 1.69
CA LYS A 90 15.74 11.85 0.81
C LYS A 90 14.76 11.61 -0.32
N PHE A 91 13.71 12.41 -0.36
CA PHE A 91 12.74 12.35 -1.44
C PHE A 91 13.40 12.73 -2.78
N PRO A 92 13.02 12.08 -3.89
CA PRO A 92 13.54 12.42 -5.21
C PRO A 92 13.15 13.85 -5.61
N LYS A 93 14.07 14.55 -6.29
CA LYS A 93 13.86 15.96 -6.69
C LYS A 93 12.69 16.12 -7.66
N GLU A 94 12.40 15.07 -8.42
CA GLU A 94 11.29 14.99 -9.35
C GLU A 94 9.95 15.19 -8.64
N LEU A 95 9.84 14.78 -7.37
CA LEU A 95 8.65 15.00 -6.56
C LEU A 95 8.46 16.49 -6.23
N THR A 96 9.56 17.20 -5.99
CA THR A 96 9.54 18.65 -5.67
C THR A 96 9.04 19.48 -6.84
N ASN A 97 9.35 19.08 -8.07
CA ASN A 97 8.87 19.76 -9.28
C ASN A 97 7.37 19.63 -9.51
N THR A 98 6.69 18.76 -8.74
CA THR A 98 5.24 18.54 -8.83
C THR A 98 4.46 19.24 -7.71
N TYR A 99 5.15 19.99 -6.84
CA TYR A 99 4.51 20.79 -5.81
C TYR A 99 3.84 22.01 -6.43
N ASN A 100 2.57 22.21 -6.10
CA ASN A 100 1.77 23.34 -6.55
C ASN A 100 0.85 23.81 -5.42
N GLU A 101 0.54 25.11 -5.39
CA GLU A 101 -0.57 25.69 -4.60
C GLU A 101 -0.63 25.19 -3.15
N GLY A 102 0.48 25.30 -2.40
CA GLY A 102 0.51 24.96 -0.98
C GLY A 102 0.62 23.47 -0.65
N TRP A 103 0.59 22.57 -1.65
CA TRP A 103 0.97 21.18 -1.44
C TRP A 103 2.49 21.02 -1.45
N GLU A 104 3.05 20.58 -0.32
CA GLU A 104 4.49 20.47 -0.12
C GLU A 104 4.90 19.10 0.44
N LEU A 105 6.19 18.96 0.74
CA LEU A 105 6.74 17.71 1.27
C LEU A 105 6.04 17.24 2.56
N GLY A 106 5.67 18.16 3.44
CA GLY A 106 4.92 17.82 4.65
C GLY A 106 3.60 17.11 4.33
N CYS A 107 2.89 17.58 3.30
CA CYS A 107 1.64 16.99 2.82
C CYS A 107 1.86 15.57 2.28
N ASP A 108 2.92 15.33 1.51
CA ASP A 108 3.27 13.99 1.02
C ASP A 108 3.58 13.02 2.16
N ILE A 109 4.30 13.48 3.18
CA ILE A 109 4.60 12.65 4.36
C ILE A 109 3.31 12.33 5.11
N CYS A 110 2.40 13.29 5.27
CA CYS A 110 1.08 13.04 5.85
C CYS A 110 0.31 12.01 5.01
N LEU A 111 0.27 12.18 3.69
CA LEU A 111 -0.41 11.25 2.79
C LEU A 111 0.15 9.83 2.87
N LEU A 112 1.47 9.67 2.92
CA LEU A 112 2.11 8.34 3.12
C LEU A 112 1.71 7.70 4.45
N LYS A 113 1.58 8.49 5.52
CA LYS A 113 1.08 7.99 6.82
C LYS A 113 -0.37 7.55 6.74
N GLU A 114 -1.21 8.30 6.03
CA GLU A 114 -2.62 7.93 5.82
C GLU A 114 -2.74 6.63 5.01
N MET A 115 -1.95 6.47 3.94
CA MET A 115 -1.89 5.21 3.18
C MET A 115 -1.42 4.02 4.05
N ASP A 116 -0.46 4.24 4.95
CA ASP A 116 0.01 3.21 5.89
C ASP A 116 -1.02 2.87 6.99
N ARG A 117 -1.88 3.84 7.35
CA ARG A 117 -2.87 3.68 8.42
C ARG A 117 -4.18 3.07 7.92
N GLU A 118 -4.67 3.55 6.79
CA GLU A 118 -6.00 3.22 6.27
C GLU A 118 -5.95 2.13 5.18
N GLY A 119 -4.76 1.76 4.71
CA GLY A 119 -4.57 0.90 3.55
C GLY A 119 -4.62 1.69 2.23
N LEU A 120 -4.24 1.02 1.14
CA LEU A 120 -4.24 1.56 -0.20
C LEU A 120 -5.68 1.79 -0.70
N GLU A 121 -5.86 2.88 -1.43
CA GLU A 121 -7.08 3.21 -2.18
C GLU A 121 -8.33 3.58 -1.36
N TYR A 122 -8.21 3.72 -0.04
CA TYR A 122 -9.24 4.32 0.82
C TYR A 122 -9.12 5.85 0.83
N PHE A 123 -9.20 6.47 -0.35
CA PHE A 123 -8.90 7.90 -0.54
C PHE A 123 -9.78 8.83 0.29
N GLU A 124 -11.05 8.47 0.47
CA GLU A 124 -12.02 9.20 1.29
C GLU A 124 -11.59 9.22 2.77
N MET A 125 -10.91 8.18 3.25
CA MET A 125 -10.40 8.12 4.63
C MET A 125 -9.21 9.06 4.82
N TYR A 126 -8.36 9.22 3.80
CA TYR A 126 -7.20 10.10 3.89
C TYR A 126 -7.61 11.58 4.05
N LEU A 127 -8.76 11.96 3.47
CA LEU A 127 -9.33 13.30 3.59
C LEU A 127 -9.88 13.62 4.99
N ARG A 128 -9.95 12.64 5.90
CA ARG A 128 -10.25 12.89 7.33
C ARG A 128 -9.07 13.48 8.09
N ASN A 129 -7.87 13.47 7.50
CA ASN A 129 -6.72 14.15 8.07
C ASN A 129 -6.88 15.66 7.91
N ASP A 130 -6.97 16.39 9.03
CA ASP A 130 -7.20 17.84 9.03
C ASP A 130 -6.18 18.62 8.20
N SER A 131 -4.90 18.22 8.21
CA SER A 131 -3.86 18.91 7.45
C SER A 131 -4.04 18.71 5.95
N ILE A 132 -4.34 17.48 5.51
CA ILE A 132 -4.61 17.19 4.09
C ILE A 132 -5.86 17.94 3.65
N ASN A 133 -6.95 17.83 4.42
CA ASN A 133 -8.22 18.47 4.10
C ASN A 133 -8.05 19.99 4.01
N TYR A 134 -7.45 20.62 5.01
CA TYR A 134 -7.21 22.07 5.03
C TYR A 134 -6.45 22.55 3.79
N VAL A 135 -5.37 21.87 3.40
CA VAL A 135 -4.61 22.25 2.21
C VAL A 135 -5.49 22.16 0.96
N LEU A 136 -6.21 21.05 0.77
CA LEU A 136 -7.02 20.87 -0.42
C LEU A 136 -8.25 21.78 -0.47
N SER A 137 -8.97 21.94 0.65
CA SER A 137 -10.22 22.71 0.71
C SER A 137 -10.01 24.20 0.84
N THR A 138 -9.02 24.63 1.61
CA THR A 138 -8.85 26.03 2.00
C THR A 138 -7.75 26.71 1.19
N VAL A 139 -6.60 26.05 1.00
CA VAL A 139 -5.48 26.63 0.26
C VAL A 139 -5.69 26.47 -1.24
N MET A 140 -5.95 25.24 -1.70
CA MET A 140 -6.16 24.92 -3.12
C MET A 140 -7.61 25.15 -3.58
N LYS A 141 -8.55 25.26 -2.64
CA LYS A 141 -9.98 25.53 -2.91
C LYS A 141 -10.65 24.47 -3.80
N TYR A 142 -10.22 23.23 -3.68
CA TYR A 142 -10.79 22.10 -4.42
C TYR A 142 -12.13 21.68 -3.84
N ASN A 143 -13.08 21.37 -4.73
CA ASN A 143 -14.32 20.69 -4.37
C ASN A 143 -14.08 19.19 -4.09
N ALA A 144 -15.05 18.49 -3.50
CA ALA A 144 -14.88 17.10 -3.06
C ALA A 144 -14.38 16.15 -4.16
N GLU A 145 -14.85 16.30 -5.40
CA GLU A 145 -14.42 15.46 -6.52
C GLU A 145 -12.97 15.74 -6.91
N GLN A 146 -12.59 17.03 -6.97
CA GLN A 146 -11.23 17.47 -7.23
C GLN A 146 -10.26 16.99 -6.13
N GLN A 147 -10.67 17.01 -4.87
CA GLN A 147 -9.86 16.51 -3.75
C GLN A 147 -9.55 15.01 -3.91
N ILE A 148 -10.56 14.20 -4.18
CA ILE A 148 -10.37 12.75 -4.40
C ILE A 148 -9.49 12.49 -5.62
N CYS A 149 -9.73 13.19 -6.73
CA CYS A 149 -8.94 13.05 -7.95
C CYS A 149 -7.46 13.41 -7.71
N PHE A 150 -7.22 14.53 -7.02
CA PHE A 150 -5.87 14.96 -6.66
C PHE A 150 -5.16 13.93 -5.78
N ILE A 151 -5.83 13.44 -4.73
CA ILE A 151 -5.26 12.43 -3.83
C ILE A 151 -4.94 11.13 -4.57
N LYS A 152 -5.83 10.66 -5.45
CA LYS A 152 -5.57 9.49 -6.31
C LYS A 152 -4.30 9.65 -7.14
N GLN A 153 -4.17 10.78 -7.83
CA GLN A 153 -3.00 11.09 -8.66
C GLN A 153 -1.72 11.20 -7.81
N ARG A 154 -1.82 11.86 -6.65
CA ARG A 154 -0.70 12.05 -5.73
C ARG A 154 -0.21 10.74 -5.13
N CYS A 155 -1.11 9.85 -4.72
CA CYS A 155 -0.77 8.50 -4.26
C CYS A 155 -0.05 7.70 -5.35
N ALA A 156 -0.55 7.72 -6.59
CA ALA A 156 0.07 7.01 -7.71
C ALA A 156 1.48 7.53 -7.99
N LEU A 157 1.68 8.85 -7.95
CA LEU A 157 2.99 9.48 -8.10
C LEU A 157 3.93 9.05 -6.97
N LEU A 158 3.50 9.17 -5.71
CA LEU A 158 4.30 8.78 -4.55
C LEU A 158 4.72 7.31 -4.61
N LEU A 159 3.79 6.40 -4.89
CA LEU A 159 4.08 4.97 -5.02
C LEU A 159 5.12 4.72 -6.12
N ARG A 160 4.96 5.33 -7.30
CA ARG A 160 5.94 5.22 -8.38
C ARG A 160 7.31 5.73 -7.94
N THR A 161 7.36 6.84 -7.23
CA THR A 161 8.61 7.46 -6.78
C THR A 161 9.33 6.61 -5.72
N ILE A 162 8.61 5.98 -4.79
CA ILE A 162 9.25 5.17 -3.75
C ILE A 162 9.63 3.77 -4.24
N LEU A 163 8.86 3.17 -5.15
CA LEU A 163 9.13 1.82 -5.67
C LEU A 163 10.33 1.76 -6.61
N VAL A 164 10.73 2.86 -7.24
CA VAL A 164 11.94 2.91 -8.09
C VAL A 164 13.23 2.89 -7.24
N LYS A 165 13.14 3.11 -5.93
CA LYS A 165 14.28 3.20 -5.00
C LYS A 165 14.35 2.09 -3.94
N VAL A 166 13.44 1.13 -3.97
CA VAL A 166 13.42 -0.06 -3.10
C VAL A 166 13.81 -1.27 -3.92
#